data_AF-A0A146FQK4-F1
#
_entry.id   AF-A0A146FQK4-F1
#
_cell.length_a   1.000
_cell.length_b   1.000
_cell.length_c   1.000
_cell.angle_alpha   90.00
_cell.angle_beta   90.00
_cell.angle_gamma   90.00
#
_symmetry.space_group_name_H-M   'P 1'
#
loop_
_entity.id
_entity.type
_entity.pdbx_description
1 polymer ?
#
loop_
_entity_poly.entity_id
_entity_poly.type
_entity_poly.pdbx_seq_one_letter_code
_entity_poly.pdbx_strand_id
1 'polypeptide(L)'
;MTLADVRPLLSDFGEAFAPASEVRLGQDCHTPPAFRSPEARFEPQKPLTYSSDIWSLATAIWEVMGMKALFSIDMVPDDEIVAQHIDVLGPLPREWWLRWEGRGKFFTEDGHPTDAYLENKWPPLEEAFDIDIQKWRRKWRGVVEEEERAAFVDLIRRMLLFRPEARPTAEDVLQSEWMVKWALPDYERSLNTSP
;
A
#
# COMPACT_ATOMS: atom_id res chain seq x y z
N MET A 1 -2.68 14.88 -25.66
CA MET A 1 -2.12 14.89 -24.29
C MET A 1 -0.93 13.96 -24.31
N THR A 2 0.26 14.52 -24.32
CA THR A 2 1.51 13.76 -24.12
C THR A 2 1.72 13.57 -22.61
N LEU A 3 2.66 12.71 -22.22
CA LEU A 3 3.01 12.59 -20.80
C LEU A 3 3.60 13.91 -20.25
N ALA A 4 4.24 14.72 -21.10
CA ALA A 4 4.77 16.03 -20.74
C ALA A 4 3.66 17.06 -20.38
N ASP A 5 2.44 16.86 -20.89
CA ASP A 5 1.26 17.66 -20.54
C ASP A 5 0.64 17.23 -19.20
N VAL A 6 0.98 16.04 -18.69
CA VAL A 6 0.40 15.47 -17.46
C VAL A 6 1.25 15.87 -16.26
N ARG A 7 0.75 16.83 -15.47
CA ARG A 7 1.39 17.27 -14.22
C ARG A 7 0.46 16.99 -13.04
N PRO A 8 0.47 15.76 -12.48
CA PRO A 8 -0.33 15.46 -11.31
C PRO A 8 0.17 16.32 -10.15
N LEU A 9 -0.78 16.94 -9.44
CA LEU A 9 -0.50 17.73 -8.25
C LEU A 9 -1.28 17.13 -7.09
N LEU A 10 -0.61 16.94 -5.95
CA LEU A 10 -1.30 16.63 -4.72
C LEU A 10 -2.15 17.84 -4.31
N SER A 11 -3.41 17.60 -4.02
CA SER A 11 -4.38 18.63 -3.66
C SER A 11 -5.25 18.14 -2.51
N ASP A 12 -6.21 18.97 -2.08
CA ASP A 12 -7.09 18.69 -0.94
C ASP A 12 -6.34 18.47 0.38
N PHE A 13 -5.81 19.57 0.92
CA PHE A 13 -5.11 19.61 2.20
C PHE A 13 -6.07 19.83 3.39
N GLY A 14 -7.37 19.54 3.24
CA GLY A 14 -8.38 19.77 4.28
C GLY A 14 -8.11 18.98 5.57
N GLU A 15 -7.46 17.82 5.45
CA GLU A 15 -7.04 16.97 6.57
C GLU A 15 -5.52 16.96 6.80
N ALA A 16 -4.77 17.81 6.10
CA ALA A 16 -3.32 17.86 6.26
C ALA A 16 -2.91 18.49 7.61
N PHE A 17 -1.80 18.01 8.16
CA PHE A 17 -1.18 18.55 9.36
C PHE A 17 0.34 18.38 9.26
N ALA A 18 1.10 19.17 10.00
CA ALA A 18 2.55 19.02 10.09
C ALA A 18 2.92 18.27 11.37
N PRO A 19 3.37 17.00 11.32
CA PRO A 19 3.74 16.23 12.51
C PRO A 19 4.79 16.90 13.42
N ALA A 20 5.60 17.82 12.88
CA ALA A 20 6.59 18.59 13.64
C ALA A 20 5.99 19.71 14.50
N SER A 21 4.77 20.16 14.17
CA SER A 21 4.11 21.33 14.76
C SER A 21 2.78 20.99 15.42
N GLU A 22 2.13 19.93 14.96
CA GLU A 22 0.78 19.52 15.35
C GLU A 22 0.76 18.02 15.63
N VAL A 23 0.07 17.63 16.72
CA VAL A 23 -0.14 16.23 17.07
C VAL A 23 -1.52 15.81 16.59
N ARG A 24 -1.55 14.86 15.66
CA ARG A 24 -2.77 14.14 15.28
C ARG A 24 -2.62 12.69 15.69
N LEU A 25 -3.57 12.17 16.46
CA LEU A 25 -3.51 10.80 16.96
C LEU A 25 -4.12 9.83 15.94
N GLY A 26 -3.78 8.55 16.06
CA GLY A 26 -4.32 7.49 15.19
C GLY A 26 -5.86 7.42 15.18
N GLN A 27 -6.51 7.67 16.32
CA GLN A 27 -7.97 7.73 16.43
C GLN A 27 -8.60 8.89 15.63
N ASP A 28 -7.84 9.93 15.34
CA ASP A 28 -8.26 11.12 14.59
C ASP A 28 -7.85 10.99 13.10
N CYS A 29 -7.47 9.79 12.66
CA CYS A 29 -7.11 9.51 11.27
C CYS A 29 -8.36 9.38 10.41
N HIS A 30 -8.58 10.36 9.53
CA HIS A 30 -9.70 10.36 8.59
C HIS A 30 -9.37 9.76 7.22
N THR A 31 -8.14 9.25 7.00
CA THR A 31 -7.77 8.55 5.76
C THR A 31 -8.77 7.42 5.49
N PRO A 32 -9.29 7.26 4.26
CA PRO A 32 -10.24 6.18 3.97
C PRO A 32 -9.64 4.80 4.31
N PRO A 33 -10.45 3.83 4.80
CA PRO A 33 -9.94 2.55 5.32
C PRO A 33 -8.99 1.80 4.37
N ALA A 34 -9.26 1.79 3.07
CA ALA A 34 -8.45 1.12 2.05
C ALA A 34 -7.00 1.64 1.94
N PHE A 35 -6.79 2.92 2.31
CA PHE A 35 -5.50 3.60 2.21
C PHE A 35 -4.91 3.91 3.58
N ARG A 36 -5.65 3.63 4.66
CA ARG A 36 -5.29 3.97 6.03
C ARG A 36 -4.24 3.01 6.55
N SER A 37 -3.20 3.57 7.16
CA SER A 37 -2.15 2.78 7.77
C SER A 37 -2.65 2.05 9.04
N PRO A 38 -2.15 0.84 9.32
CA PRO A 38 -2.66 -0.01 10.40
C PRO A 38 -2.42 0.55 11.80
N GLU A 39 -1.37 1.36 12.01
CA GLU A 39 -1.08 1.99 13.30
C GLU A 39 -2.20 2.95 13.76
N ALA A 40 -2.95 3.56 12.82
CA ALA A 40 -4.08 4.40 13.18
C ALA A 40 -5.15 3.64 13.98
N ARG A 41 -5.33 2.34 13.65
CA ARG A 41 -6.25 1.43 14.32
C ARG A 41 -5.64 0.80 15.58
N PHE A 42 -4.41 0.29 15.48
CA PHE A 42 -3.81 -0.52 16.54
C PHE A 42 -3.09 0.29 17.62
N GLU A 43 -2.75 1.54 17.32
CA GLU A 43 -2.08 2.47 18.21
C GLU A 43 -2.82 3.82 18.23
N PRO A 44 -4.13 3.84 18.56
CA PRO A 44 -5.01 5.00 18.37
C PRO A 44 -4.58 6.24 19.17
N GLN A 45 -3.81 6.05 20.24
CA GLN A 45 -3.30 7.12 21.10
C GLN A 45 -1.89 7.58 20.71
N LYS A 46 -1.26 6.97 19.70
CA LYS A 46 0.05 7.42 19.20
C LYS A 46 -0.13 8.50 18.14
N PRO A 47 0.79 9.49 18.09
CA PRO A 47 0.83 10.44 17.00
C PRO A 47 1.08 9.75 15.64
N LEU A 48 0.33 10.15 14.63
CA LEU A 48 0.62 9.85 13.24
C LEU A 48 1.88 10.62 12.80
N THR A 49 2.63 10.02 11.89
CA THR A 49 3.86 10.58 11.33
C THR A 49 3.81 10.52 9.80
N TYR A 50 4.80 11.10 9.13
CA TYR A 50 4.94 11.00 7.68
C TYR A 50 4.95 9.55 7.17
N SER A 51 5.31 8.57 8.01
CA SER A 51 5.26 7.15 7.65
C SER A 51 3.85 6.64 7.36
N SER A 52 2.79 7.29 7.87
CA SER A 52 1.42 6.96 7.54
C SER A 52 1.10 7.32 6.08
N ASP A 53 1.61 8.45 5.59
CA ASP A 53 1.48 8.84 4.18
C ASP A 53 2.27 7.90 3.24
N ILE A 54 3.39 7.33 3.70
CA ILE A 54 4.14 6.33 2.93
C ILE A 54 3.31 5.06 2.68
N TRP A 55 2.51 4.63 3.65
CA TRP A 55 1.57 3.52 3.46
C TRP A 55 0.52 3.87 2.41
N SER A 56 -0.14 5.03 2.54
CA SER A 56 -1.15 5.49 1.58
C SER A 56 -0.56 5.68 0.17
N LEU A 57 0.67 6.17 0.08
CA LEU A 57 1.39 6.32 -1.18
C LEU A 57 1.65 4.96 -1.85
N ALA A 58 2.01 3.92 -1.09
CA ALA A 58 2.23 2.58 -1.65
C ALA A 58 0.93 2.01 -2.25
N THR A 59 -0.19 2.16 -1.55
CA THR A 59 -1.50 1.74 -2.07
C THR A 59 -1.88 2.52 -3.33
N ALA A 60 -1.56 3.81 -3.41
CA ALA A 60 -1.82 4.62 -4.60
C ALA A 60 -0.92 4.25 -5.79
N ILE A 61 0.39 4.01 -5.55
CA ILE A 61 1.33 3.54 -6.59
C ILE A 61 0.86 2.20 -7.16
N TRP A 62 0.44 1.27 -6.29
CA TRP A 62 -0.11 -0.02 -6.74
C TRP A 62 -1.33 0.17 -7.64
N GLU A 63 -2.28 1.00 -7.21
CA GLU A 63 -3.51 1.24 -7.97
C GLU A 63 -3.22 1.88 -9.34
N VAL A 64 -2.28 2.82 -9.42
CA VAL A 64 -1.84 3.41 -10.70
C VAL A 64 -1.21 2.36 -11.61
N MET A 65 -0.46 1.41 -11.05
CA MET A 65 0.23 0.36 -11.82
C MET A 65 -0.72 -0.76 -12.29
N GLY A 66 -1.67 -1.17 -11.46
CA GLY A 66 -2.57 -2.30 -11.72
C GLY A 66 -3.95 -1.93 -12.22
N MET A 67 -4.35 -0.66 -12.12
CA MET A 67 -5.74 -0.20 -12.29
C MET A 67 -6.71 -0.97 -11.38
N LYS A 68 -6.22 -1.43 -10.23
CA LYS A 68 -6.96 -2.19 -9.23
C LYS A 68 -6.35 -1.92 -7.85
N ALA A 69 -7.21 -1.75 -6.85
CA ALA A 69 -6.79 -1.48 -5.47
C ALA A 69 -6.14 -2.72 -4.83
N LEU A 70 -5.11 -2.50 -3.99
CA LEU A 70 -4.41 -3.55 -3.26
C LEU A 70 -5.23 -4.10 -2.08
N PHE A 71 -6.10 -3.27 -1.51
CA PHE A 71 -7.07 -3.62 -0.47
C PHE A 71 -8.46 -3.16 -0.90
N SER A 72 -9.51 -3.68 -0.28
CA SER A 72 -10.88 -3.38 -0.67
C SER A 72 -11.20 -1.88 -0.48
N ILE A 73 -11.74 -1.26 -1.53
CA ILE A 73 -12.28 0.09 -1.53
C ILE A 73 -13.79 0.12 -1.24
N ASP A 74 -14.41 -1.05 -1.13
CA ASP A 74 -15.82 -1.17 -0.78
C ASP A 74 -16.04 -0.82 0.71
N MET A 75 -17.27 -0.48 1.07
CA MET A 75 -17.63 -0.26 2.48
C MET A 75 -17.72 -1.59 3.25
N VAL A 76 -16.55 -2.17 3.52
CA VAL A 76 -16.37 -3.37 4.34
C VAL A 76 -16.00 -2.99 5.78
N PRO A 77 -16.25 -3.87 6.77
CA PRO A 77 -15.82 -3.64 8.14
C PRO A 77 -14.28 -3.53 8.22
N ASP A 78 -13.77 -2.64 9.09
CA ASP A 78 -12.32 -2.49 9.31
C ASP A 78 -11.59 -3.81 9.62
N ASP A 79 -12.25 -4.74 10.31
CA ASP A 79 -11.65 -6.05 10.60
C ASP A 79 -11.35 -6.84 9.32
N GLU A 80 -12.17 -6.70 8.28
CA GLU A 80 -11.95 -7.34 7.00
C GLU A 80 -10.72 -6.75 6.29
N ILE A 81 -10.52 -5.42 6.37
CA ILE A 81 -9.31 -4.77 5.85
C ILE A 81 -8.06 -5.28 6.58
N VAL A 82 -8.13 -5.47 7.90
CA VAL A 82 -7.02 -6.06 8.67
C VAL A 82 -6.72 -7.48 8.21
N ALA A 83 -7.74 -8.28 7.92
CA ALA A 83 -7.53 -9.63 7.38
C ALA A 83 -6.84 -9.60 6.01
N GLN A 84 -7.24 -8.67 5.14
CA GLN A 84 -6.61 -8.45 3.83
C GLN A 84 -5.14 -8.01 3.96
N HIS A 85 -4.82 -7.14 4.93
CA HIS A 85 -3.43 -6.79 5.21
C HIS A 85 -2.60 -8.05 5.54
N ILE A 86 -3.15 -8.99 6.30
CA ILE A 86 -2.44 -10.23 6.67
C ILE A 86 -2.25 -11.15 5.48
N ASP A 87 -3.30 -11.30 4.67
CA ASP A 87 -3.26 -12.13 3.47
C ASP A 87 -2.19 -11.66 2.48
N VAL A 88 -2.11 -10.35 2.26
CA VAL A 88 -1.20 -9.73 1.31
C VAL A 88 0.23 -9.63 1.86
N LEU A 89 0.39 -9.19 3.12
CA LEU A 89 1.67 -8.77 3.69
C LEU A 89 2.28 -9.79 4.67
N GLY A 90 1.50 -10.78 5.09
CA GLY A 90 1.88 -11.74 6.14
C GLY A 90 1.46 -11.32 7.55
N PRO A 91 1.97 -12.01 8.58
CA PRO A 91 1.43 -11.90 9.94
C PRO A 91 1.58 -10.50 10.54
N LEU A 92 0.55 -10.06 11.27
CA LEU A 92 0.62 -8.85 12.09
C LEU A 92 1.70 -8.95 13.17
N PRO A 93 2.22 -7.81 13.65
CA PRO A 93 2.97 -7.80 14.89
C PRO A 93 2.16 -8.42 16.03
N ARG A 94 2.82 -9.23 16.87
CA ARG A 94 2.16 -10.08 17.86
C ARG A 94 1.21 -9.32 18.79
N GLU A 95 1.59 -8.14 19.25
CA GLU A 95 0.72 -7.36 20.13
C GLU A 95 -0.50 -6.77 19.41
N TRP A 96 -0.42 -6.51 18.11
CA TRP A 96 -1.56 -6.07 17.30
C TRP A 96 -2.51 -7.23 17.05
N TRP A 97 -1.97 -8.41 16.72
CA TRP A 97 -2.73 -9.65 16.61
C TRP A 97 -3.55 -9.95 17.86
N LEU A 98 -2.93 -9.88 19.05
CA LEU A 98 -3.61 -10.17 20.31
C LEU A 98 -4.70 -9.14 20.67
N ARG A 99 -4.55 -7.88 20.23
CA ARG A 99 -5.54 -6.81 20.43
C ARG A 99 -6.66 -6.82 19.40
N TRP A 100 -6.50 -7.57 18.30
CA TRP A 100 -7.52 -7.64 17.27
C TRP A 100 -8.67 -8.54 17.71
N GLU A 101 -9.75 -7.94 18.22
CA GLU A 101 -10.94 -8.65 18.73
C GLU A 101 -11.71 -9.38 17.61
N GLY A 102 -11.76 -8.81 16.41
CA GLY A 102 -12.48 -9.37 15.26
C GLY A 102 -11.78 -10.54 14.58
N ARG A 103 -10.55 -10.90 14.97
CA ARG A 103 -9.71 -11.89 14.26
C ARG A 103 -10.36 -13.26 14.10
N GLY A 104 -11.16 -13.69 15.08
CA GLY A 104 -11.77 -15.02 15.11
C GLY A 104 -12.79 -15.28 13.99
N LYS A 105 -13.24 -14.23 13.28
CA LYS A 105 -14.07 -14.36 12.08
C LYS A 105 -13.27 -14.83 10.86
N PHE A 106 -11.97 -14.55 10.84
CA PHE A 106 -11.11 -14.71 9.68
C PHE A 106 -10.09 -15.82 9.91
N PHE A 107 -9.53 -15.89 11.12
CA PHE A 107 -8.44 -16.79 11.46
C PHE A 107 -8.72 -17.57 12.75
N THR A 108 -8.18 -18.77 12.81
CA THR A 108 -8.10 -19.61 14.02
C THR A 108 -7.06 -19.05 15.01
N GLU A 109 -7.05 -19.55 16.25
CA GLU A 109 -6.11 -19.07 17.28
C GLU A 109 -4.63 -19.33 16.93
N ASP A 110 -4.34 -20.35 16.12
CA ASP A 110 -3.04 -20.65 15.56
C ASP A 110 -2.69 -19.82 14.30
N GLY A 111 -3.57 -18.91 13.88
CA GLY A 111 -3.32 -17.95 12.81
C GLY A 111 -3.59 -18.48 11.39
N HIS A 112 -4.24 -19.63 11.26
CA HIS A 112 -4.66 -20.14 9.96
C HIS A 112 -6.03 -19.58 9.56
N PRO A 113 -6.29 -19.34 8.26
CA PRO A 113 -7.61 -18.93 7.81
C PRO A 113 -8.69 -19.94 8.22
N THR A 114 -9.86 -19.45 8.64
CA THR A 114 -11.02 -20.31 8.89
C THR A 114 -11.62 -20.83 7.58
N ASP A 115 -12.32 -21.97 7.63
CA ASP A 115 -12.99 -22.55 6.45
C ASP A 115 -13.94 -21.56 5.77
N ALA A 116 -14.66 -20.75 6.56
CA ALA A 116 -15.58 -19.73 6.05
C ALA A 116 -14.87 -18.56 5.36
N TYR A 117 -13.61 -18.27 5.75
CA TYR A 117 -12.84 -17.18 5.18
C TYR A 117 -12.00 -17.60 3.96
N LEU A 118 -11.67 -18.88 3.83
CA LEU A 118 -10.79 -19.39 2.77
C LEU A 118 -11.19 -18.95 1.35
N GLU A 119 -12.49 -18.91 1.04
CA GLU A 119 -12.99 -18.50 -0.29
C GLU A 119 -12.84 -16.99 -0.55
N ASN A 120 -12.79 -16.19 0.51
CA ASN A 120 -12.66 -14.73 0.44
C ASN A 120 -11.23 -14.25 0.75
N LYS A 121 -10.29 -15.19 0.88
CA LYS A 121 -8.90 -14.90 1.17
C LYS A 121 -8.25 -14.16 0.01
N TRP A 122 -7.51 -13.10 0.33
CA TRP A 122 -6.77 -12.33 -0.65
C TRP A 122 -5.44 -13.02 -1.02
N PRO A 123 -4.95 -12.82 -2.25
CA PRO A 123 -3.66 -13.37 -2.65
C PRO A 123 -2.51 -12.66 -1.94
N PRO A 124 -1.41 -13.35 -1.61
CA PRO A 124 -0.17 -12.72 -1.17
C PRO A 124 0.36 -11.70 -2.19
N LEU A 125 1.14 -10.72 -1.75
CA LEU A 125 1.58 -9.59 -2.59
C LEU A 125 2.17 -10.00 -3.95
N GLU A 126 3.03 -11.02 -4.00
CA GLU A 126 3.60 -11.54 -5.25
C GLU A 126 2.53 -12.05 -6.22
N GLU A 127 1.56 -12.81 -5.71
CA GLU A 127 0.47 -13.36 -6.52
C GLU A 127 -0.50 -12.25 -6.93
N ALA A 128 -0.77 -11.31 -6.03
CA ALA A 128 -1.55 -10.11 -6.32
C ALA A 128 -0.93 -9.33 -7.49
N PHE A 129 0.40 -9.19 -7.55
CA PHE A 129 1.08 -8.53 -8.66
C PHE A 129 0.79 -9.23 -9.99
N ASP A 130 0.85 -10.56 -10.00
CA ASP A 130 0.64 -11.35 -11.22
C ASP A 130 -0.81 -11.25 -11.73
N ILE A 131 -1.78 -11.22 -10.81
CA ILE A 131 -3.21 -11.11 -11.11
C ILE A 131 -3.60 -9.68 -11.52
N ASP A 132 -3.13 -8.68 -10.78
CA ASP A 132 -3.64 -7.31 -10.84
C ASP A 132 -2.80 -6.41 -11.74
N ILE A 133 -1.50 -6.66 -11.88
CA ILE A 133 -0.61 -5.82 -12.70
C ILE A 133 -0.20 -6.57 -13.96
N GLN A 134 0.46 -7.72 -13.80
CA GLN A 134 1.09 -8.40 -14.94
C GLN A 134 0.08 -8.91 -15.96
N LYS A 135 -1.05 -9.49 -15.51
CA LYS A 135 -2.12 -9.97 -16.39
C LYS A 135 -2.67 -8.88 -17.31
N TRP A 136 -2.82 -7.65 -16.81
CA TRP A 136 -3.34 -6.53 -17.59
C TRP A 136 -2.25 -5.85 -18.41
N ARG A 137 -1.05 -5.69 -17.88
CA ARG A 137 0.09 -5.19 -18.66
C ARG A 137 0.34 -6.05 -19.89
N ARG A 138 0.31 -7.38 -19.79
CA ARG A 138 0.48 -8.28 -20.95
C ARG A 138 -0.50 -8.00 -22.09
N LYS A 139 -1.72 -7.53 -21.76
CA LYS A 139 -2.73 -7.20 -22.77
C LYS A 139 -2.51 -5.85 -23.44
N TRP A 140 -1.90 -4.88 -22.75
CA TRP A 140 -1.94 -3.46 -23.17
C TRP A 140 -0.57 -2.77 -23.28
N ARG A 141 0.45 -3.23 -22.54
CA ARG A 141 1.73 -2.54 -22.31
C ARG A 141 2.97 -3.44 -22.36
N GLY A 142 2.80 -4.76 -22.48
CA GLY A 142 3.90 -5.73 -22.52
C GLY A 142 4.08 -6.48 -21.19
N VAL A 143 5.27 -7.07 -21.00
CA VAL A 143 5.60 -7.90 -19.84
C VAL A 143 6.48 -7.08 -18.90
N VAL A 144 6.17 -7.08 -17.60
CA VAL A 144 7.15 -6.68 -16.57
C VAL A 144 8.09 -7.85 -16.39
N GLU A 145 9.38 -7.64 -16.66
CA GLU A 145 10.42 -8.65 -16.47
C GLU A 145 10.65 -8.93 -14.99
N GLU A 146 11.23 -10.09 -14.67
CA GLU A 146 11.32 -10.56 -13.28
C GLU A 146 12.12 -9.60 -12.39
N GLU A 147 13.17 -8.96 -12.92
CA GLU A 147 13.97 -8.00 -12.15
C GLU A 147 13.17 -6.74 -11.79
N GLU A 148 12.37 -6.21 -12.71
CA GLU A 148 11.51 -5.05 -12.45
C GLU A 148 10.40 -5.43 -11.45
N ARG A 149 9.78 -6.61 -11.66
CA ARG A 149 8.76 -7.15 -10.77
C ARG A 149 9.29 -7.28 -9.34
N ALA A 150 10.45 -7.90 -9.18
CA ALA A 150 11.08 -8.09 -7.87
C ALA A 150 11.37 -6.75 -7.19
N ALA A 151 11.93 -5.78 -7.92
CA ALA A 151 12.23 -4.46 -7.38
C ALA A 151 10.95 -3.67 -6.99
N PHE A 152 9.89 -3.77 -7.79
CA PHE A 152 8.60 -3.14 -7.51
C PHE A 152 7.93 -3.75 -6.28
N VAL A 153 7.82 -5.08 -6.23
CA VAL A 153 7.20 -5.80 -5.11
C VAL A 153 7.98 -5.55 -3.81
N ASP A 154 9.32 -5.53 -3.85
CA ASP A 154 10.16 -5.18 -2.70
C ASP A 154 9.88 -3.74 -2.21
N LEU A 155 9.80 -2.76 -3.11
CA LEU A 155 9.49 -1.39 -2.76
C LEU A 155 8.14 -1.28 -2.06
N ILE A 156 7.08 -1.84 -2.66
CA ILE A 156 5.73 -1.83 -2.10
C ILE A 156 5.70 -2.52 -0.74
N ARG A 157 6.37 -3.66 -0.60
CA ARG A 157 6.49 -4.37 0.68
C ARG A 157 7.14 -3.52 1.77
N ARG A 158 8.25 -2.83 1.46
CA ARG A 158 8.94 -1.97 2.43
C ARG A 158 8.08 -0.78 2.85
N MET A 159 7.35 -0.17 1.92
CA MET A 159 6.43 0.92 2.23
C MET A 159 5.20 0.45 3.04
N LEU A 160 4.80 -0.81 2.89
CA LEU A 160 3.68 -1.44 3.60
C LEU A 160 4.12 -2.26 4.83
N LEU A 161 5.30 -1.99 5.39
CA LEU A 161 5.67 -2.60 6.68
C LEU A 161 4.71 -2.14 7.77
N PHE A 162 4.26 -3.08 8.61
CA PHE A 162 3.30 -2.77 9.68
C PHE A 162 3.81 -1.69 10.63
N ARG A 163 5.10 -1.71 10.98
CA ARG A 163 5.69 -0.69 11.87
C ARG A 163 6.00 0.59 11.10
N PRO A 164 5.45 1.75 11.50
CA PRO A 164 5.70 3.00 10.80
C PRO A 164 7.18 3.40 10.81
N GLU A 165 7.93 3.07 11.87
CA GLU A 165 9.36 3.38 11.98
C GLU A 165 10.25 2.53 11.08
N ALA A 166 9.74 1.41 10.56
CA ALA A 166 10.46 0.54 9.64
C ALA A 166 10.22 0.89 8.16
N ARG A 167 9.27 1.80 7.87
CA ARG A 167 8.97 2.23 6.50
C ARG A 167 10.04 3.20 6.00
N PRO A 168 10.34 3.18 4.69
CA PRO A 168 11.23 4.16 4.07
C PRO A 168 10.65 5.57 4.16
N THR A 169 11.50 6.58 4.12
CA THR A 169 11.07 7.96 3.87
C THR A 169 10.71 8.17 2.40
N ALA A 170 10.09 9.31 2.07
CA ALA A 170 9.82 9.66 0.67
C ALA A 170 11.11 9.76 -0.17
N GLU A 171 12.20 10.24 0.44
CA GLU A 171 13.51 10.29 -0.22
C GLU A 171 14.07 8.89 -0.48
N ASP A 172 13.97 7.98 0.50
CA ASP A 172 14.37 6.57 0.31
C ASP A 172 13.54 5.87 -0.77
N VAL A 173 12.25 6.20 -0.89
CA VAL A 173 11.37 5.70 -1.96
C VAL A 173 11.88 6.17 -3.33
N LEU A 174 12.23 7.46 -3.47
CA LEU A 174 12.79 8.01 -4.71
C LEU A 174 14.13 7.37 -5.08
N GLN A 175 14.95 7.01 -4.09
CA GLN A 175 16.24 6.33 -4.29
C GLN A 175 16.12 4.80 -4.40
N SER A 176 14.91 4.26 -4.35
CA SER A 176 14.71 2.81 -4.47
C SER A 176 15.14 2.27 -5.83
N GLU A 177 15.51 0.99 -5.85
CA GLU A 177 15.95 0.32 -7.07
C GLU A 177 14.93 0.45 -8.20
N TRP A 178 13.65 0.24 -7.88
CA TRP A 178 12.56 0.35 -8.87
C TRP A 178 12.48 1.76 -9.47
N MET A 179 12.55 2.80 -8.63
CA MET A 179 12.49 4.19 -9.07
C MET A 179 13.68 4.57 -9.95
N VAL A 180 14.90 4.22 -9.53
CA VAL A 180 16.13 4.64 -10.20
C VAL A 180 16.35 3.89 -11.52
N LYS A 181 16.05 2.59 -11.59
CA LYS A 181 16.34 1.77 -12.77
C LYS A 181 15.21 1.77 -13.81
N TRP A 182 13.94 1.92 -13.39
CA TRP A 182 12.79 1.82 -14.29
C TRP A 182 11.95 3.10 -14.33
N ALA A 183 11.36 3.52 -13.20
CA ALA A 183 10.34 4.57 -13.22
C ALA A 183 10.86 5.95 -13.66
N LEU A 184 11.97 6.44 -13.08
CA LEU A 184 12.56 7.74 -13.45
C LEU A 184 13.10 7.74 -14.89
N PRO A 185 13.86 6.73 -15.34
CA PRO A 185 14.28 6.66 -16.74
C PRO A 185 13.11 6.62 -17.74
N ASP A 186 12.02 5.92 -17.41
CA ASP A 186 10.81 5.92 -18.24
C ASP A 186 10.15 7.30 -18.29
N TYR A 187 10.08 7.99 -17.15
CA TYR A 187 9.59 9.36 -17.08
C TYR A 187 10.45 10.31 -17.95
N GLU A 188 11.76 10.28 -17.82
CA GLU A 188 12.68 11.12 -18.62
C GLU A 188 12.57 10.83 -20.12
N ARG A 189 12.48 9.56 -20.52
CA ARG A 189 12.25 9.16 -21.92
C ARG A 189 10.94 9.73 -22.46
N SER A 190 9.89 9.74 -21.64
CA SER A 190 8.56 10.24 -22.03
C SER A 190 8.53 11.77 -22.24
N LEU A 191 9.36 12.52 -21.51
CA LEU A 191 9.52 13.96 -21.70
C LEU A 191 10.22 14.26 -23.03
N ASN A 192 11.26 13.49 -23.35
CA ASN A 192 12.07 13.68 -24.56
C ASN A 192 11.40 13.19 -25.86
N THR A 193 10.27 12.49 -25.75
CA THR A 193 9.49 11.96 -26.90
C THR A 193 8.24 12.79 -27.19
N SER A 194 8.07 13.94 -26.53
CA SER A 194 7.03 14.91 -26.86
C SER A 194 7.45 15.71 -28.12
N PRO A 195 6.59 15.81 -29.16
CA PRO A 195 6.92 16.48 -30.42
C PRO A 195 7.11 17.99 -30.29
#